data_AF-A5UKG4-F1
#
_entry.id   AF-A5UKG4-F1
#
_cell.length_a   1.000
_cell.length_b   1.000
_cell.length_c   1.000
_cell.angle_alpha   90.00
_cell.angle_beta   90.00
_cell.angle_gamma   90.00
#
_symmetry.space_group_name_H-M   'P 1'
#
loop_
_entity.id
_entity.type
_entity.pdbx_description
1 polymer ?
#
loop_
_entity_poly.entity_id
_entity_poly.type
_entity_poly.pdbx_seq_one_letter_code
_entity_poly.pdbx_strand_id
1 'polypeptide(L)'
;MITINSQEIRYLYRNIVKSGNVYRIKYNNKDYGEFKKLSDALYERDALFYCNFDYDLLVESDLENKYENMKLPPFPEKRPKGRIKGSKINKEEREGKIHFDHKKREFFVQKGETIFGYYKSMTEAYYYKKKLMDNNWDMNALKTMISLRIDIDKKLDLNKEYPVKLNYCPKCRRKLKNKEKECPYCGIDIKDYLYNN
;
A
#
# COMPACT_ATOMS: atom_id res chain seq x y z
N MET A 1 -26.41 20.39 11.90
CA MET A 1 -26.25 18.93 11.70
C MET A 1 -25.71 18.73 10.29
N ILE A 2 -24.44 18.35 10.14
CA ILE A 2 -23.88 18.00 8.82
C ILE A 2 -24.50 16.66 8.45
N THR A 3 -25.50 16.67 7.56
CA THR A 3 -26.07 15.47 6.97
C THR A 3 -25.01 14.85 6.06
N ILE A 4 -24.12 14.04 6.63
CA ILE A 4 -23.16 13.25 5.85
C ILE A 4 -23.97 12.36 4.92
N ASN A 5 -23.75 12.49 3.62
CA ASN A 5 -24.51 11.79 2.60
C ASN A 5 -24.34 10.26 2.80
N SER A 6 -25.43 9.50 2.74
CA SER A 6 -25.41 8.03 2.87
C SER A 6 -24.36 7.37 1.97
N GLN A 7 -24.07 7.96 0.81
CA GLN A 7 -23.04 7.50 -0.12
C GLN A 7 -21.62 7.69 0.42
N GLU A 8 -21.35 8.77 1.14
CA GLU A 8 -20.04 9.03 1.75
C GLU A 8 -19.76 8.08 2.90
N ILE A 9 -20.76 7.83 3.74
CA ILE A 9 -20.70 6.82 4.80
C ILE A 9 -20.43 5.44 4.19
N ARG A 10 -21.14 5.07 3.11
CA ARG A 10 -20.92 3.79 2.42
C ARG A 10 -19.51 3.68 1.83
N TYR A 11 -18.99 4.76 1.25
CA TYR A 11 -17.63 4.76 0.71
C TYR A 11 -16.57 4.67 1.81
N LEU A 12 -16.80 5.37 2.92
CA LEU A 12 -15.93 5.35 4.09
C LEU A 12 -15.88 3.97 4.72
N TYR A 13 -16.94 3.15 4.65
CA TYR A 13 -16.96 1.78 5.19
C TYR A 13 -16.85 0.70 4.12
N ARG A 14 -16.39 1.05 2.91
CA ARG A 14 -16.20 0.07 1.83
C ARG A 14 -15.27 -1.06 2.28
N ASN A 15 -15.54 -2.26 1.81
CA ASN A 15 -14.80 -3.49 2.15
C ASN A 15 -14.75 -3.82 3.64
N ILE A 16 -15.53 -3.16 4.50
CA ILE A 16 -15.70 -3.52 5.91
C ILE A 16 -17.10 -4.07 6.11
N VAL A 17 -17.22 -5.16 6.86
CA VAL A 17 -18.47 -5.83 7.18
C VAL A 17 -18.57 -5.99 8.69
N LYS A 18 -19.69 -5.57 9.29
CA LYS A 18 -19.97 -5.86 10.69
C LYS A 18 -20.59 -7.25 10.81
N SER A 19 -20.00 -8.10 11.66
CA SER A 19 -20.47 -9.46 11.94
C SER A 19 -20.62 -9.60 13.45
N GLY A 20 -21.84 -9.39 13.97
CA GLY A 20 -22.07 -9.31 15.42
C GLY A 20 -21.35 -8.11 16.04
N ASN A 21 -20.44 -8.39 16.99
CA ASN A 21 -19.67 -7.37 17.72
C ASN A 21 -18.29 -7.04 17.12
N VAL A 22 -17.98 -7.59 15.94
CA VAL A 22 -16.68 -7.39 15.27
C VAL A 22 -16.84 -6.84 13.86
N TYR A 23 -15.77 -6.23 13.35
CA TYR A 23 -15.65 -5.69 12.01
C TYR A 23 -14.64 -6.53 11.22
N ARG A 24 -14.99 -6.96 10.03
CA ARG A 24 -14.13 -7.78 9.15
C ARG A 24 -13.85 -7.08 7.84
N ILE A 25 -12.62 -7.17 7.35
CA ILE A 25 -12.24 -6.61 6.06
C ILE A 25 -12.42 -7.69 4.99
N LYS A 26 -13.23 -7.42 3.97
CA LYS A 26 -13.51 -8.37 2.88
C LYS A 26 -13.29 -7.73 1.52
N TYR A 27 -12.47 -8.37 0.70
CA TYR A 27 -12.21 -7.97 -0.67
C TYR A 27 -12.13 -9.21 -1.57
N ASN A 28 -12.80 -9.19 -2.73
CA ASN A 28 -12.87 -10.32 -3.67
C ASN A 28 -13.17 -11.68 -3.00
N ASN A 29 -14.16 -11.71 -2.09
CA ASN A 29 -14.56 -12.88 -1.29
C ASN A 29 -13.49 -13.46 -0.35
N LYS A 30 -12.32 -12.83 -0.22
CA LYS A 30 -11.32 -13.17 0.79
C LYS A 30 -11.53 -12.32 2.04
N ASP A 31 -11.18 -12.91 3.18
CA ASP A 31 -11.19 -12.26 4.50
C ASP A 31 -9.78 -11.78 4.83
N TYR A 32 -9.67 -10.52 5.24
CA TYR A 32 -8.43 -9.81 5.51
C TYR A 32 -8.37 -9.36 6.99
N GLY A 33 -9.00 -10.12 7.88
CA GLY A 33 -8.85 -9.94 9.31
C GLY A 33 -10.10 -9.43 10.01
N GLU A 34 -10.06 -9.58 11.34
CA GLU A 34 -11.16 -9.30 12.25
C GLU A 34 -10.71 -8.33 13.34
N PHE A 35 -11.52 -7.29 13.57
CA PHE A 35 -11.21 -6.17 14.45
C PHE A 35 -12.38 -5.90 15.39
N LYS A 36 -12.08 -5.65 16.67
CA LYS A 36 -13.10 -5.26 17.66
C LYS A 36 -13.49 -3.79 17.52
N LYS A 37 -12.53 -2.92 17.21
CA LYS A 37 -12.75 -1.49 17.01
C LYS A 37 -12.93 -1.16 15.52
N LEU A 38 -13.80 -0.19 15.23
CA LEU A 38 -14.04 0.28 13.87
C LEU A 38 -12.87 1.12 13.35
N SER A 39 -12.20 1.88 14.22
CA SER A 39 -11.00 2.67 13.90
C SER A 39 -9.88 1.77 13.36
N ASP A 40 -9.61 0.66 14.03
CA ASP A 40 -8.59 -0.32 13.62
C ASP A 40 -8.92 -0.94 12.27
N ALA A 41 -10.18 -1.35 12.06
CA ALA A 41 -10.63 -1.89 10.78
C ALA A 41 -10.48 -0.90 9.62
N LEU A 42 -10.72 0.40 9.86
CA LEU A 42 -10.54 1.45 8.86
C LEU A 42 -9.06 1.67 8.53
N TYR A 43 -8.21 1.68 9.55
CA TYR A 43 -6.77 1.85 9.42
C TYR A 43 -6.15 0.70 8.61
N GLU A 44 -6.41 -0.53 9.02
CA GLU A 44 -5.88 -1.72 8.36
C GLU A 44 -6.36 -1.80 6.90
N ARG A 45 -7.63 -1.47 6.66
CA ARG A 45 -8.16 -1.46 5.30
C ARG A 45 -7.44 -0.45 4.42
N ASP A 46 -7.15 0.74 4.93
CA ASP A 46 -6.39 1.75 4.18
C ASP A 46 -4.96 1.27 3.87
N ALA A 47 -4.32 0.56 4.80
CA ALA A 47 -3.02 -0.09 4.57
C ALA A 47 -3.11 -1.18 3.50
N LEU A 48 -4.14 -2.03 3.55
CA LEU A 48 -4.40 -3.04 2.52
C LEU A 48 -4.67 -2.42 1.15
N PHE A 49 -5.41 -1.31 1.07
CA PHE A 49 -5.57 -0.58 -0.19
C PHE A 49 -4.23 -0.07 -0.74
N TYR A 50 -3.34 0.37 0.14
CA TYR A 50 -2.01 0.84 -0.24
C TYR A 50 -1.16 -0.28 -0.85
N CYS A 51 -1.23 -1.49 -0.30
CA CYS A 51 -0.55 -2.67 -0.83
C CYS A 51 -1.37 -3.43 -1.88
N ASN A 52 -2.43 -2.83 -2.44
CA ASN A 52 -3.31 -3.46 -3.43
C ASN A 52 -3.88 -4.83 -2.99
N PHE A 53 -4.17 -4.98 -1.69
CA PHE A 53 -4.62 -6.21 -1.05
C PHE A 53 -3.65 -7.39 -1.19
N ASP A 54 -2.36 -7.09 -1.37
CA ASP A 54 -1.26 -8.04 -1.27
C ASP A 54 -0.73 -8.02 0.18
N TYR A 55 -1.01 -9.10 0.90
CA TYR A 55 -0.61 -9.24 2.30
C TYR A 55 0.90 -9.34 2.48
N ASP A 56 1.61 -9.92 1.51
CA ASP A 56 3.06 -10.11 1.60
C ASP A 56 3.79 -8.77 1.49
N LEU A 57 3.13 -7.76 0.92
CA LEU A 57 3.60 -6.37 0.84
C LEU A 57 3.15 -5.52 2.03
N LEU A 58 2.28 -6.04 2.90
CA LEU A 58 1.84 -5.34 4.11
C LEU A 58 2.96 -5.39 5.15
N VAL A 59 3.81 -4.37 5.15
CA VAL A 59 4.84 -4.19 6.18
C VAL A 59 4.19 -3.63 7.43
N GLU A 60 4.50 -4.22 8.59
CA GLU A 60 4.11 -3.66 9.90
C GLU A 60 4.56 -2.20 9.97
N SER A 61 3.58 -1.32 10.09
CA SER A 61 3.76 0.12 10.06
C SER A 61 3.32 0.66 11.41
N ASP A 62 4.29 1.09 12.23
CA ASP A 62 4.09 1.75 13.53
C ASP A 62 3.47 3.16 13.42
N LEU A 63 2.75 3.44 12.32
CA LEU A 63 2.05 4.70 12.14
C LEU A 63 0.82 4.74 13.06
N GLU A 64 0.61 5.89 13.69
CA GLU A 64 -0.55 6.12 14.53
C GLU A 64 -1.87 5.99 13.74
N ASN A 65 -2.85 5.34 14.36
CA ASN A 65 -4.18 5.19 13.77
C ASN A 65 -4.89 6.56 13.73
N LYS A 66 -4.92 7.17 12.54
CA LYS A 66 -5.60 8.46 12.29
C LYS A 66 -7.10 8.48 12.63
N TYR A 67 -7.72 7.32 12.80
CA TYR A 67 -9.14 7.20 13.14
C TYR A 67 -9.41 7.05 14.63
N GLU A 68 -8.39 6.83 15.47
CA GLU A 68 -8.58 6.46 16.88
C GLU A 68 -9.29 7.57 17.68
N ASN A 69 -8.94 8.83 17.42
CA ASN A 69 -9.50 9.99 18.11
C ASN A 69 -10.60 10.71 17.29
N MET A 70 -10.97 10.18 16.13
CA MET A 70 -11.92 10.83 15.22
C MET A 70 -13.37 10.45 15.56
N LYS A 71 -14.29 11.41 15.56
CA LYS A 71 -15.74 11.12 15.60
C LYS A 71 -16.18 10.54 14.26
N LEU A 72 -16.16 9.22 14.15
CA LEU A 72 -16.58 8.49 12.96
C LEU A 72 -18.11 8.56 12.77
N PRO A 73 -18.61 8.63 11.52
CA PRO A 73 -20.04 8.52 11.26
C PRO A 73 -20.58 7.14 11.69
N PRO A 74 -21.90 6.98 11.85
CA PRO A 74 -22.48 5.70 12.22
C PRO A 74 -22.22 4.65 11.12
N PHE A 75 -21.85 3.43 11.53
CA PHE A 75 -21.68 2.32 10.60
C PHE A 75 -23.05 1.96 9.97
N PRO A 76 -23.15 1.78 8.64
CA PRO A 76 -24.43 1.57 7.98
C PRO A 76 -25.07 0.23 8.40
N GLU A 77 -26.33 0.26 8.82
CA GLU A 77 -27.07 -0.92 9.29
C GLU A 77 -27.25 -1.99 8.21
N LYS A 78 -27.41 -1.58 6.95
CA LYS A 78 -27.51 -2.49 5.80
C LYS A 78 -26.22 -2.43 4.99
N ARG A 79 -25.55 -3.57 4.87
CA ARG A 79 -24.44 -3.75 3.92
C ARG A 79 -24.96 -3.40 2.51
N PRO A 80 -24.32 -2.51 1.75
CA PRO A 80 -24.66 -2.34 0.35
C PRO A 80 -24.40 -3.69 -0.37
N LYS A 81 -25.46 -4.30 -0.91
CA LYS A 81 -25.36 -5.54 -1.67
C LYS A 81 -24.72 -5.22 -3.04
N GLY A 82 -23.51 -5.73 -3.26
CA GLY A 82 -22.79 -5.67 -4.54
C GLY A 82 -21.90 -4.44 -4.74
N ARG A 83 -21.28 -4.35 -5.93
CA ARG A 83 -20.76 -3.09 -6.53
C ARG A 83 -21.87 -2.06 -6.34
N ILE A 84 -21.58 -0.85 -5.88
CA ILE A 84 -22.61 0.19 -5.74
C ILE A 84 -23.18 0.49 -7.14
N LYS A 85 -24.21 -0.25 -7.56
CA LYS A 85 -24.85 -0.13 -8.87
C LYS A 85 -25.52 1.25 -8.89
N GLY A 86 -25.08 2.10 -9.80
CA GLY A 86 -25.64 3.44 -10.00
C GLY A 86 -24.88 4.58 -9.32
N SER A 87 -23.92 4.31 -8.42
CA SER A 87 -22.97 5.37 -8.05
C SER A 87 -21.74 5.23 -8.93
N LYS A 88 -21.64 6.03 -9.99
CA LYS A 88 -20.34 6.43 -10.53
C LYS A 88 -19.64 7.25 -9.43
N ILE A 89 -19.20 6.60 -8.34
CA ILE A 89 -18.18 7.21 -7.49
C ILE A 89 -16.98 7.25 -8.40
N ASN A 90 -16.72 8.42 -8.96
CA ASN A 90 -15.63 8.61 -9.89
C ASN A 90 -14.36 8.54 -9.04
N LYS A 91 -13.82 7.31 -8.90
CA LYS A 91 -12.61 7.02 -8.09
C LYS A 91 -11.47 7.94 -8.51
N GLU A 92 -11.48 8.33 -9.78
CA GLU A 92 -10.57 9.27 -10.43
C GLU A 92 -10.73 10.70 -9.90
N GLU A 93 -11.96 11.19 -9.70
CA GLU A 93 -12.21 12.51 -9.10
C GLU A 93 -11.83 12.54 -7.63
N ARG A 94 -12.00 11.43 -6.89
CA ARG A 94 -11.71 11.38 -5.45
C ARG A 94 -10.25 11.13 -5.14
N GLU A 95 -9.71 10.06 -5.70
CA GLU A 95 -8.38 9.55 -5.38
C GLU A 95 -7.34 10.02 -6.39
N GLY A 96 -7.72 10.60 -7.52
CA GLY A 96 -6.78 10.92 -8.59
C GLY A 96 -6.14 9.67 -9.21
N LYS A 97 -5.32 9.90 -10.23
CA LYS A 97 -4.62 8.87 -11.00
C LYS A 97 -3.13 9.13 -11.04
N ILE A 98 -2.40 8.04 -11.26
CA ILE A 98 -1.00 8.08 -11.66
C ILE A 98 -0.96 7.63 -13.11
N HIS A 99 -0.36 8.45 -13.94
CA HIS A 99 -0.13 8.18 -15.35
C HIS A 99 1.36 8.19 -15.64
N PHE A 100 1.78 7.53 -16.72
CA PHE A 100 3.16 7.56 -17.17
C PHE A 100 3.26 8.42 -18.42
N ASP A 101 4.09 9.46 -18.36
CA ASP A 101 4.42 10.29 -19.52
C ASP A 101 5.56 9.63 -20.28
N HIS A 102 5.25 9.05 -21.44
CA HIS A 102 6.23 8.38 -22.30
C HIS A 102 7.29 9.36 -22.86
N LYS A 103 6.98 10.65 -23.01
CA LYS A 103 7.93 11.65 -23.53
C LYS A 103 8.99 12.00 -22.49
N LYS A 104 8.57 12.20 -21.24
CA LYS A 104 9.47 12.53 -20.11
C LYS A 104 10.05 11.30 -19.42
N ARG A 105 9.46 10.13 -19.65
CA ARG A 105 9.77 8.86 -18.96
C ARG A 105 9.57 8.98 -17.44
N GLU A 106 8.55 9.73 -17.03
CA GLU A 106 8.22 10.03 -15.64
C GLU A 106 6.76 9.69 -15.35
N PHE A 107 6.46 9.39 -14.08
CA PHE A 107 5.11 9.19 -13.59
C PHE A 107 4.54 10.53 -13.11
N PHE A 108 3.29 10.85 -13.43
CA PHE A 108 2.65 12.07 -12.95
C PHE A 108 1.34 11.78 -12.22
N VAL A 109 1.08 12.57 -11.17
CA VAL A 109 -0.14 12.49 -10.37
C VAL A 109 -1.13 13.53 -10.87
N GLN A 110 -2.33 13.09 -11.26
CA GLN A 110 -3.39 13.93 -11.80
C GLN A 110 -4.69 13.73 -11.02
N LYS A 111 -5.45 14.81 -10.79
CA LYS A 111 -6.83 14.74 -10.30
C LYS A 111 -7.69 15.70 -11.10
N GLY A 112 -8.72 15.18 -11.79
CA GLY A 112 -9.45 15.99 -12.77
C GLY A 112 -8.51 16.47 -13.87
N GLU A 113 -8.45 17.78 -14.11
CA GLU A 113 -7.58 18.39 -15.12
C GLU A 113 -6.21 18.83 -14.57
N THR A 114 -6.03 18.83 -13.24
CA THR A 114 -4.81 19.35 -12.62
C THR A 114 -3.76 18.27 -12.40
N ILE A 115 -2.51 18.60 -12.78
CA ILE A 115 -1.33 17.77 -12.55
C ILE A 115 -0.58 18.33 -11.34
N PHE A 116 -0.34 17.48 -10.34
CA PHE A 116 0.26 17.87 -9.07
C PHE A 116 1.79 17.69 -9.04
N GLY A 117 2.35 16.89 -9.94
CA GLY A 117 3.79 16.69 -10.05
C GLY A 117 4.19 15.55 -10.97
N TYR A 118 5.48 15.53 -11.32
CA TYR A 118 6.15 14.47 -12.08
C TYR A 118 7.24 13.84 -11.20
N TYR A 119 7.38 12.53 -11.31
CA TYR A 119 8.18 11.69 -10.41
C TYR A 119 8.91 10.61 -11.21
N LYS A 120 10.14 10.29 -10.80
CA LYS A 120 11.00 9.36 -11.55
C LYS A 120 10.52 7.90 -11.44
N SER A 121 9.83 7.57 -10.34
CA SER A 121 9.37 6.20 -10.08
C SER A 121 7.88 6.15 -9.71
N MET A 122 7.26 5.00 -9.99
CA MET A 122 5.88 4.74 -9.62
C MET A 122 5.68 4.85 -8.10
N THR A 123 6.63 4.34 -7.32
CA THR A 123 6.60 4.39 -5.85
C THR A 123 6.61 5.82 -5.32
N GLU A 124 7.45 6.67 -5.90
CA GLU A 124 7.51 8.09 -5.56
C GLU A 124 6.18 8.79 -5.89
N ALA A 125 5.62 8.54 -7.07
CA ALA A 125 4.31 9.08 -7.44
C ALA A 125 3.19 8.62 -6.47
N TYR A 126 3.21 7.36 -6.03
CA TYR A 126 2.26 6.85 -5.03
C TYR A 126 2.41 7.52 -3.67
N TYR A 127 3.64 7.73 -3.20
CA TYR A 127 3.91 8.42 -1.95
C TYR A 127 3.30 9.83 -1.95
N TYR A 128 3.57 10.63 -2.97
CA TYR A 128 3.05 11.99 -3.08
C TYR A 128 1.53 12.03 -3.28
N LYS A 129 0.97 11.10 -4.07
CA LYS A 129 -0.48 10.94 -4.20
C LYS A 129 -1.16 10.71 -2.85
N LYS A 130 -0.63 9.82 -2.00
CA LYS A 130 -1.18 9.54 -0.67
C LYS A 130 -1.17 10.80 0.20
N LYS A 131 -0.05 11.52 0.21
CA LYS A 131 0.08 12.76 0.98
C LYS A 131 -0.90 13.84 0.50
N LEU A 132 -1.08 13.97 -0.81
CA LEU A 132 -2.12 14.86 -1.36
C LEU A 132 -3.50 14.41 -0.89
N MET A 133 -3.83 13.12 -0.95
CA MET A 133 -5.12 12.62 -0.47
C MET A 133 -5.37 12.91 1.02
N ASP A 134 -4.38 12.69 1.87
CA ASP A 134 -4.49 12.92 3.32
C ASP A 134 -4.63 14.43 3.65
N ASN A 135 -4.11 15.32 2.80
CA ASN A 135 -4.17 16.78 2.97
C ASN A 135 -5.19 17.46 2.05
N ASN A 136 -6.27 16.77 1.66
CA ASN A 136 -7.32 17.31 0.79
C ASN A 136 -6.83 17.92 -0.53
N TRP A 137 -5.72 17.40 -1.06
CA TRP A 137 -5.05 17.82 -2.28
C TRP A 137 -4.45 19.23 -2.22
N ASP A 138 -4.07 19.68 -1.02
CA ASP A 138 -3.31 20.92 -0.86
C ASP A 138 -1.83 20.73 -1.26
N MET A 139 -1.41 21.45 -2.30
CA MET A 139 -0.03 21.48 -2.77
C MET A 139 0.94 22.09 -1.74
N ASN A 140 0.46 22.94 -0.83
CA ASN A 140 1.31 23.52 0.21
C ASN A 140 1.80 22.46 1.20
N ALA A 141 1.02 21.39 1.41
CA ALA A 141 1.43 20.24 2.22
C ALA A 141 2.65 19.50 1.62
N LEU A 142 2.88 19.62 0.31
CA LEU A 142 4.10 19.10 -0.32
C LEU A 142 5.29 20.04 -0.16
N LYS A 143 5.06 21.36 -0.16
CA LYS A 143 6.12 22.38 -0.04
C LYS A 143 6.74 22.43 1.36
N THR A 144 5.94 22.14 2.40
CA THR A 144 6.41 22.09 3.78
C THR A 144 7.20 20.81 4.09
N MET A 145 7.16 19.80 3.22
CA MET A 145 7.91 18.56 3.37
C MET A 145 9.27 18.66 2.70
N ILE A 146 10.30 18.96 3.49
CA ILE A 146 11.69 18.72 3.10
C ILE A 146 11.95 17.21 3.22
N SER A 147 11.53 16.44 2.22
CA SER A 147 12.02 15.06 2.09
C SER A 147 13.43 15.13 1.52
N LEU A 148 14.45 14.79 2.31
CA LEU A 148 15.79 14.52 1.79
C LEU A 148 15.67 13.45 0.70
N ARG A 149 15.75 13.86 -0.57
CA ARG A 149 15.86 12.94 -1.69
C ARG A 149 17.26 12.34 -1.63
N ILE A 150 17.34 11.11 -1.16
CA ILE A 150 18.54 10.31 -1.32
C ILE A 150 18.46 9.71 -2.73
N ASP A 151 19.03 10.38 -3.71
CA ASP A 151 19.23 9.79 -5.03
C ASP A 151 20.24 8.63 -4.88
N ILE A 152 19.73 7.39 -4.77
CA ILE A 152 20.57 6.20 -4.81
C ILE A 152 20.89 5.93 -6.29
N ASP A 153 21.90 6.62 -6.81
CA ASP A 153 22.46 6.39 -8.15
C ASP A 153 23.27 5.09 -8.19
N LYS A 154 22.66 3.97 -7.80
CA LYS A 154 23.20 2.63 -8.08
C LYS A 154 22.45 2.04 -9.26
N LYS A 155 22.82 2.48 -10.47
CA LYS A 155 22.58 1.65 -11.65
C LYS A 155 23.42 0.38 -11.50
N LEU A 156 22.76 -0.76 -11.40
CA LEU A 156 23.42 -2.05 -11.60
C LEU A 156 23.92 -2.06 -13.05
N ASP A 157 25.23 -2.16 -13.21
CA ASP A 157 25.87 -2.36 -14.50
C ASP A 157 25.57 -3.79 -14.95
N LEU A 158 24.65 -3.93 -15.90
CA LEU A 158 24.20 -5.23 -16.40
C LEU A 158 25.33 -6.04 -17.07
N ASN A 159 26.45 -5.40 -17.41
CA ASN A 159 27.62 -6.06 -17.99
C ASN A 159 28.64 -6.52 -16.93
N LYS A 160 28.35 -6.29 -15.65
CA LYS A 160 29.24 -6.61 -14.54
C LYS A 160 28.67 -7.78 -13.74
N GLU A 161 29.48 -8.80 -13.51
CA GLU A 161 29.12 -9.89 -12.61
C GLU A 161 29.05 -9.39 -11.16
N TYR A 162 27.93 -9.66 -10.50
CA TYR A 162 27.74 -9.34 -9.09
C TYR A 162 27.77 -10.61 -8.25
N PRO A 163 28.45 -10.59 -7.09
CA PRO A 163 28.46 -11.74 -6.21
C PRO A 163 27.06 -11.97 -5.65
N VAL A 164 26.43 -13.09 -6.04
CA VAL A 164 25.15 -13.53 -5.49
C VAL A 164 25.38 -14.01 -4.06
N LYS A 165 24.76 -13.33 -3.10
CA LYS A 165 24.75 -13.75 -1.69
C LYS A 165 23.38 -14.29 -1.35
N LEU A 166 23.31 -15.58 -1.05
CA LEU A 166 22.09 -16.19 -0.53
C LEU A 166 21.92 -15.80 0.93
N ASN A 167 20.89 -15.00 1.21
CA ASN A 167 20.48 -14.68 2.58
C ASN A 167 19.66 -15.82 3.21
N TYR A 168 19.16 -16.75 2.40
CA TYR A 168 18.31 -17.85 2.81
C TYR A 168 18.72 -19.15 2.11
N CYS A 169 18.56 -20.26 2.82
CA CYS A 169 18.84 -21.57 2.28
C CYS A 169 17.82 -21.93 1.17
N PRO A 170 18.25 -22.35 -0.02
CA PRO A 170 17.34 -22.68 -1.12
C PRO A 170 16.45 -23.89 -0.81
N LYS A 171 16.92 -24.82 0.03
CA LYS A 171 16.18 -26.04 0.40
C LYS A 171 15.21 -25.83 1.56
N CYS A 172 15.66 -25.23 2.65
CA CYS A 172 14.88 -25.13 3.90
C CYS A 172 14.39 -23.71 4.24
N ARG A 173 14.71 -22.71 3.41
CA ARG A 173 14.33 -21.29 3.54
C ARG A 173 14.74 -20.61 4.85
N ARG A 174 15.55 -21.26 5.68
CA ARG A 174 16.10 -20.66 6.90
C ARG A 174 17.17 -19.63 6.55
N LYS A 175 17.25 -18.59 7.37
CA LYS A 175 18.21 -17.50 7.22
C LYS A 175 19.63 -18.03 7.37
N LEU A 176 20.47 -17.75 6.38
CA LEU A 176 21.89 -18.08 6.39
C LEU A 176 22.66 -16.90 6.99
N LYS A 177 23.70 -17.20 7.77
CA LYS A 177 24.63 -16.15 8.21
C LYS A 177 25.64 -15.88 7.09
N ASN A 178 26.16 -14.65 7.05
CA ASN A 178 27.16 -14.26 6.06
C ASN A 178 28.38 -15.21 6.11
N LYS A 179 28.71 -15.83 4.96
CA LYS A 179 29.84 -16.75 4.72
C LYS A 179 29.67 -18.21 5.17
N GLU A 180 28.45 -18.66 5.50
CA GLU A 180 28.21 -20.10 5.72
C GLU A 180 28.41 -20.88 4.42
N LYS A 181 29.26 -21.93 4.45
CA LYS A 181 29.50 -22.82 3.30
C LYS A 181 28.39 -23.85 3.14
N GLU A 182 27.83 -24.30 4.26
CA GLU A 182 26.74 -25.26 4.31
C GLU A 182 25.61 -24.71 5.17
N CYS A 183 24.38 -25.09 4.85
CA CYS A 183 23.24 -24.74 5.69
C CYS A 183 23.30 -25.56 6.99
N PRO A 184 23.37 -24.92 8.18
CA PRO A 184 23.47 -25.63 9.46
C PRO A 184 22.23 -26.46 9.82
N TYR A 185 21.12 -26.29 9.09
CA TYR A 185 19.86 -26.97 9.38
C TYR A 185 19.54 -28.13 8.45
N CYS A 186 19.96 -28.08 7.18
CA CYS A 186 19.64 -29.11 6.20
C CYS A 186 20.86 -29.69 5.49
N GLY A 187 22.06 -29.25 5.88
CA GLY A 187 23.33 -29.77 5.38
C GLY A 187 23.57 -29.59 3.88
N ILE A 188 22.85 -28.67 3.22
CA ILE A 188 23.11 -28.40 1.80
C ILE A 188 24.35 -27.51 1.67
N ASP A 189 25.26 -27.88 0.79
CA ASP A 189 26.39 -27.02 0.42
C ASP A 189 25.88 -25.86 -0.46
N ILE A 190 26.03 -24.66 0.08
CA ILE A 190 25.58 -23.41 -0.53
C ILE A 190 26.50 -23.03 -1.69
N LYS A 191 27.79 -23.39 -1.61
CA LYS A 191 28.74 -23.17 -2.71
C LYS A 191 28.38 -24.05 -3.90
N ASP A 192 28.16 -25.34 -3.70
CA ASP A 192 27.80 -26.23 -4.80
C ASP A 192 26.49 -25.79 -5.46
N TYR A 193 25.50 -25.33 -4.69
CA TYR A 193 24.26 -24.78 -5.25
C TYR A 193 24.47 -23.52 -6.11
N LEU A 194 25.45 -22.69 -5.78
CA LEU A 194 25.75 -21.44 -6.50
C LEU A 194 26.63 -21.64 -7.75
N TYR A 195 27.46 -22.68 -7.79
CA TYR A 195 28.49 -22.86 -8.82
C TYR A 195 28.29 -24.09 -9.74
N ASN A 196 27.39 -25.03 -9.43
CA ASN A 196 27.17 -26.26 -10.21
C ASN A 196 25.80 -26.35 -10.91
N ASN A 197 25.20 -25.22 -11.32
CA ASN A 197 24.06 -25.20 -12.24
C ASN A 197 24.40 -24.41 -13.51
#